data_AF-A0A392NXS6-F1
#
_entry.id   AF-A0A392NXS6-F1
#
_cell.length_a   1.000
_cell.length_b   1.000
_cell.length_c   1.000
_cell.angle_alpha   90.00
_cell.angle_beta   90.00
_cell.angle_gamma   90.00
#
_symmetry.space_group_name_H-M   'P 1'
#
loop_
_entity.id
_entity.type
_entity.pdbx_description
1 polymer ?
#
loop_
_entity_poly.entity_id
_entity_poly.type
_entity_poly.pdbx_seq_one_letter_code
_entity_poly.pdbx_strand_id
1 'polypeptide(L)'
;MALVAAVAVLNDAEKKQFKDSAVNKWLDDLNYAVYDADDIWGTISTKAAISKNKKVSTATNYFSRFFNFEERDMVCKLEDIVARLESILKFKDILGLQHIATDHHSSWRTPSTSLVDVGSNIFGRDQDKEALLKLLLDDDNDDDPKISVIPIVGMGG
;
A
#
# COMPACT_ATOMS: atom_id res chain seq x y z
N MET A 1 2.28 -13.37 -17.31
CA MET A 1 3.22 -14.01 -16.36
C MET A 1 4.00 -12.98 -15.54
N ALA A 2 4.41 -11.86 -16.13
CA ALA A 2 5.23 -10.82 -15.46
C ALA A 2 4.66 -10.34 -14.11
N LEU A 3 3.44 -9.80 -14.07
CA LEU A 3 2.84 -9.27 -12.84
C LEU A 3 2.74 -10.32 -11.72
N VAL A 4 2.42 -11.57 -12.04
CA VAL A 4 2.35 -12.65 -11.05
C VAL A 4 3.71 -12.89 -10.39
N ALA A 5 4.78 -12.85 -11.18
CA ALA A 5 6.15 -13.00 -10.67
C ALA A 5 6.62 -11.80 -9.82
N ALA A 6 6.13 -10.60 -10.12
CA ALA A 6 6.40 -9.38 -9.34
C ALA A 6 5.67 -9.43 -7.99
N VAL A 7 4.37 -9.78 -7.98
CA VAL A 7 3.57 -9.93 -6.76
C VAL A 7 4.18 -10.97 -5.82
N ALA A 8 4.71 -12.06 -6.38
CA ALA A 8 5.36 -13.12 -5.59
C ALA A 8 6.55 -12.63 -4.74
N VAL A 9 7.21 -11.54 -5.12
CA VAL A 9 8.38 -11.02 -4.39
C VAL A 9 8.14 -9.69 -3.69
N LEU A 10 6.94 -9.14 -3.82
CA LEU A 10 6.60 -7.82 -3.32
C LEU A 10 6.83 -7.72 -1.81
N ASN A 11 6.45 -8.76 -1.07
CA ASN A 11 6.65 -8.84 0.39
C ASN A 11 8.12 -8.76 0.81
N ASP A 12 9.03 -9.37 0.03
CA ASP A 12 10.47 -9.31 0.31
C ASP A 12 11.04 -7.94 -0.05
N ALA A 13 10.61 -7.40 -1.20
CA ALA A 13 11.01 -6.09 -1.65
C ALA A 13 10.60 -4.99 -0.66
N GLU A 14 9.36 -4.98 -0.15
CA GLU A 14 8.89 -4.00 0.84
C GLU A 14 9.70 -4.04 2.14
N LYS A 15 10.12 -5.23 2.60
CA LYS A 15 10.97 -5.36 3.79
C LYS A 15 12.37 -4.82 3.54
N LYS A 16 12.92 -5.04 2.34
CA LYS A 16 14.28 -4.64 1.97
C LYS A 16 14.39 -3.16 1.54
N GLN A 17 13.30 -2.51 1.13
CA GLN A 17 13.32 -1.14 0.59
C GLN A 17 13.97 -0.10 1.54
N PHE A 18 13.80 -0.28 2.85
CA PHE A 18 14.36 0.64 3.85
C PHE A 18 15.87 0.47 4.07
N LYS A 19 16.44 -0.64 3.62
CA LYS A 19 17.86 -0.97 3.78
C LYS A 19 18.62 -0.90 2.46
N ASP A 20 17.94 -1.16 1.35
CA ASP A 20 18.53 -1.21 0.02
C ASP A 20 17.83 -0.23 -0.93
N SER A 21 18.56 0.83 -1.30
CA SER A 21 18.08 1.86 -2.23
C SER A 21 17.83 1.32 -3.64
N ALA A 22 18.52 0.25 -4.06
CA ALA A 22 18.29 -0.38 -5.36
C ALA A 22 16.97 -1.15 -5.37
N VAL A 23 16.62 -1.80 -4.25
CA VAL A 23 15.29 -2.42 -4.07
C VAL A 23 14.19 -1.38 -4.02
N ASN A 24 14.41 -0.24 -3.34
CA ASN A 24 13.43 0.86 -3.34
C ASN A 24 13.20 1.39 -4.76
N LYS A 25 14.27 1.65 -5.52
CA LYS A 25 14.15 2.08 -6.92
C LYS A 25 13.42 1.05 -7.78
N TRP A 26 13.71 -0.23 -7.58
CA TRP A 26 13.02 -1.31 -8.30
C TRP A 26 11.51 -1.33 -7.99
N LEU A 27 11.12 -1.09 -6.73
CA LEU A 27 9.72 -0.95 -6.34
C LEU A 27 9.06 0.28 -6.97
N ASP A 28 9.75 1.43 -6.98
CA ASP A 28 9.26 2.66 -7.60
C ASP A 28 9.03 2.47 -9.11
N ASP A 29 9.99 1.85 -9.80
CA ASP A 29 9.90 1.55 -11.24
C ASP A 29 8.75 0.56 -11.54
N LEU A 30 8.57 -0.47 -10.69
CA LEU A 30 7.46 -1.41 -10.77
C LEU A 30 6.12 -0.69 -10.59
N ASN A 31 6.03 0.17 -9.58
CA ASN A 31 4.80 0.90 -9.26
C ASN A 31 4.41 1.82 -10.42
N TYR A 32 5.37 2.55 -10.99
CA TYR A 32 5.15 3.41 -12.15
C TYR A 32 4.62 2.63 -13.37
N ALA A 33 5.20 1.46 -13.66
CA ALA A 33 4.73 0.61 -14.75
C ALA A 33 3.31 0.03 -14.53
N VAL A 34 2.94 -0.25 -13.27
CA VAL A 34 1.59 -0.72 -12.92
C VAL A 34 0.56 0.42 -13.03
N TYR A 35 0.91 1.64 -12.62
CA TYR A 35 0.03 2.80 -12.79
C TYR A 35 -0.26 3.09 -14.27
N ASP A 36 0.77 3.07 -15.12
CA ASP A 36 0.58 3.25 -16.56
C ASP A 36 -0.35 2.17 -17.15
N ALA A 37 -0.30 0.94 -16.61
CA ALA A 37 -1.18 -0.15 -17.03
C ALA A 37 -2.64 0.10 -16.63
N ASP A 38 -2.88 0.61 -15.42
CA ASP A 38 -4.21 0.91 -14.90
C ASP A 38 -4.86 2.07 -15.67
N ASP A 39 -4.08 3.08 -16.05
CA ASP A 39 -4.54 4.21 -16.88
C ASP A 39 -5.05 3.74 -18.26
N ILE A 40 -4.32 2.82 -18.91
CA ILE A 40 -4.75 2.22 -20.18
C ILE A 40 -6.01 1.38 -19.97
N TRP A 41 -6.05 0.59 -18.90
CA TRP A 41 -7.22 -0.24 -18.57
C TRP A 41 -8.48 0.62 -18.37
N GLY A 42 -8.39 1.72 -17.64
CA GLY A 42 -9.48 2.67 -17.44
C GLY A 42 -10.00 3.24 -18.76
N THR A 43 -9.08 3.56 -19.68
CA THR A 43 -9.43 4.06 -21.03
C THR A 43 -10.18 3.00 -21.85
N ILE A 44 -9.70 1.75 -21.85
CA ILE A 44 -10.34 0.64 -22.56
C ILE A 44 -11.72 0.34 -21.98
N SER A 45 -11.84 0.27 -20.65
CA SER A 45 -13.10 -0.01 -19.95
C SER A 45 -14.16 1.06 -20.27
N THR A 46 -13.76 2.32 -20.25
CA THR A 46 -14.65 3.45 -20.59
C THR A 46 -15.12 3.37 -22.05
N LYS A 47 -14.22 3.10 -23.00
CA LYS A 47 -14.57 2.92 -24.42
C LYS A 47 -15.51 1.74 -24.64
N ALA A 48 -15.27 0.62 -23.97
CA ALA A 48 -16.13 -0.56 -24.06
C ALA A 48 -17.55 -0.27 -23.53
N ALA A 49 -17.69 0.51 -22.46
CA ALA A 49 -18.98 0.94 -21.93
C ALA A 49 -19.74 1.86 -22.91
N ILE A 50 -19.05 2.82 -23.54
CA ILE A 50 -19.64 3.71 -24.55
C ILE A 50 -20.13 2.93 -25.78
N SER A 51 -19.36 1.94 -26.22
CA SER A 51 -19.71 1.08 -27.36
C SER A 51 -20.96 0.25 -27.09
N LYS A 52 -21.08 -0.34 -25.89
CA LYS A 52 -22.27 -1.11 -25.46
C LYS A 52 -23.55 -0.26 -25.39
N ASN A 53 -23.43 1.03 -25.08
CA ASN A 53 -24.57 1.95 -24.99
C ASN A 53 -25.00 2.53 -26.36
N LYS A 54 -24.18 2.44 -27.40
CA LYS A 54 -24.53 2.88 -28.77
C LYS A 54 -25.17 1.74 -29.57
N LYS A 55 -26.48 1.53 -29.40
CA LYS A 55 -27.30 0.90 -30.46
C LYS A 55 -27.31 1.82 -31.68
N VAL A 56 -26.82 1.29 -32.79
CA VAL A 56 -26.48 1.96 -34.05
C VAL A 56 -27.63 2.78 -34.66
N SER A 57 -27.40 4.07 -34.89
CA SER A 57 -27.96 4.79 -36.04
C SER A 57 -26.87 5.66 -36.70
N THR A 58 -26.48 5.26 -37.91
CA THR A 58 -26.00 6.09 -39.03
C THR A 58 -24.58 6.73 -39.01
N ALA A 59 -23.74 6.54 -37.99
CA ALA A 59 -22.37 7.13 -37.97
C ALA A 59 -21.21 6.13 -38.22
N THR A 60 -21.49 4.94 -38.77
CA THR A 60 -20.60 3.78 -38.71
C THR A 60 -19.30 3.88 -39.56
N ASN A 61 -19.24 4.75 -40.57
CA ASN A 61 -18.08 4.81 -41.48
C ASN A 61 -16.94 5.74 -41.06
N TYR A 62 -17.19 6.73 -40.21
CA TYR A 62 -16.13 7.65 -39.76
C TYR A 62 -15.46 7.12 -38.50
N PHE A 63 -16.23 6.55 -37.58
CA PHE A 63 -15.73 6.04 -36.32
C PHE A 63 -14.80 4.82 -36.47
N SER A 64 -15.06 3.89 -37.39
CA SER A 64 -14.21 2.72 -37.60
C SER A 64 -12.76 3.09 -37.95
N ARG A 65 -12.54 4.21 -38.66
CA ARG A 65 -11.19 4.68 -39.02
C ARG A 65 -10.46 5.36 -37.87
N PHE A 66 -11.16 6.13 -37.03
CA PHE A 66 -10.59 6.77 -35.84
C PHE A 66 -10.29 5.74 -34.73
N PHE A 67 -11.15 4.73 -34.57
CA PHE A 67 -10.91 3.65 -33.62
C PHE A 67 -9.66 2.84 -33.99
N ASN A 68 -9.40 2.56 -35.27
CA ASN A 68 -8.20 1.82 -35.68
C ASN A 68 -6.88 2.51 -35.30
N PHE A 69 -6.83 3.85 -35.30
CA PHE A 69 -5.60 4.58 -34.96
C PHE A 69 -5.38 4.66 -33.44
N GLU A 70 -6.41 5.03 -32.68
CA GLU A 70 -6.30 5.08 -31.23
C GLU A 70 -6.19 3.69 -30.59
N GLU A 71 -6.82 2.66 -31.16
CA GLU A 71 -6.68 1.27 -30.71
C GLU A 71 -5.26 0.77 -30.96
N ARG A 72 -4.67 1.10 -32.11
CA ARG A 72 -3.27 0.79 -32.39
C ARG A 72 -2.31 1.52 -31.43
N ASP A 73 -2.56 2.79 -31.12
CA ASP A 73 -1.78 3.55 -30.13
C ASP A 73 -1.88 2.93 -28.72
N MET A 74 -3.08 2.51 -28.31
CA MET A 74 -3.28 1.81 -27.02
C MET A 74 -2.57 0.45 -26.98
N VAL A 75 -2.57 -0.30 -28.09
CA VAL A 75 -1.84 -1.57 -28.20
C VAL A 75 -0.33 -1.32 -28.10
N CYS A 76 0.21 -0.32 -28.80
CA CYS A 76 1.64 0.04 -28.69
C CYS A 76 2.01 0.40 -27.24
N LYS A 77 1.21 1.23 -26.58
CA LYS A 77 1.45 1.60 -25.17
C LYS A 77 1.39 0.41 -24.22
N LEU A 78 0.47 -0.52 -24.47
CA LEU A 78 0.37 -1.77 -23.71
C LEU A 78 1.62 -2.65 -23.91
N GLU A 79 2.09 -2.77 -25.14
CA GLU A 79 3.33 -3.49 -25.47
C GLU A 79 4.54 -2.85 -24.75
N ASP A 80 4.64 -1.52 -24.74
CA ASP A 80 5.70 -0.79 -24.02
C ASP A 80 5.68 -1.06 -22.51
N ILE A 81 4.49 -1.08 -21.90
CA ILE A 81 4.33 -1.40 -20.47
C ILE A 81 4.74 -2.83 -20.17
N VAL A 82 4.32 -3.79 -21.00
CA VAL A 82 4.71 -5.20 -20.84
C VAL A 82 6.22 -5.34 -20.95
N ALA A 83 6.84 -4.71 -21.95
CA ALA A 83 8.29 -4.71 -22.12
C ALA A 83 9.03 -4.11 -20.91
N ARG A 84 8.50 -3.02 -20.34
CA ARG A 84 9.03 -2.41 -19.11
C ARG A 84 8.91 -3.32 -17.91
N LEU A 85 7.75 -3.94 -17.69
CA LEU A 85 7.54 -4.90 -16.60
C LEU A 85 8.48 -6.11 -16.70
N GLU A 86 8.70 -6.62 -17.91
CA GLU A 86 9.66 -7.70 -18.15
C GLU A 86 11.11 -7.27 -17.87
N SER A 87 11.47 -6.04 -18.23
CA SER A 87 12.79 -5.47 -17.91
C SER A 87 12.99 -5.38 -16.40
N ILE A 88 12.01 -4.82 -15.68
CA ILE A 88 12.02 -4.71 -14.21
C ILE A 88 12.17 -6.09 -13.56
N LEU A 89 11.46 -7.11 -14.07
CA LEU A 89 11.57 -8.46 -13.54
C LEU A 89 12.94 -9.09 -13.72
N LYS A 90 13.71 -8.74 -14.75
CA LYS A 90 15.09 -9.25 -14.88
C LYS A 90 16.00 -8.74 -13.75
N PHE A 91 15.74 -7.53 -13.23
CA PHE A 91 16.49 -6.98 -12.11
C PHE A 91 16.14 -7.63 -10.78
N LYS A 92 14.98 -8.29 -10.68
CA LYS A 92 14.57 -9.01 -9.47
C LYS A 92 15.61 -10.04 -9.02
N ASP A 93 16.13 -10.83 -9.97
CA ASP A 93 17.09 -11.90 -9.69
C ASP A 93 18.45 -11.33 -9.26
N ILE A 94 18.84 -10.18 -9.83
CA ILE A 94 20.07 -9.45 -9.47
C ILE A 94 19.97 -8.90 -8.05
N LEU A 95 18.79 -8.41 -7.66
CA LEU A 95 18.51 -7.89 -6.31
C LEU A 95 18.29 -9.00 -5.27
N GLY A 96 18.33 -10.27 -5.68
CA GLY A 96 18.12 -11.42 -4.79
C GLY A 96 16.74 -11.39 -4.13
N LEU A 97 15.72 -10.88 -4.83
CA LEU A 97 14.35 -10.82 -4.34
C LEU A 97 13.70 -12.20 -4.42
N GLN A 98 13.19 -12.68 -3.29
CA GLN A 98 12.68 -14.04 -3.16
C GLN A 98 11.19 -14.05 -2.82
N HIS A 99 10.53 -15.17 -3.16
CA HIS A 99 9.18 -15.42 -2.68
C HIS A 99 9.24 -15.78 -1.20
N ILE A 100 8.98 -14.79 -0.35
CA ILE A 100 8.80 -14.99 1.08
C ILE A 100 7.34 -15.39 1.30
N ALA A 101 7.12 -16.68 1.61
CA ALA A 101 5.87 -17.12 2.21
C ALA A 101 5.61 -16.23 3.42
N THR A 102 4.39 -15.73 3.57
CA THR A 102 3.95 -14.79 4.61
C THR A 102 4.26 -15.31 6.01
N ASP A 103 5.51 -15.19 6.43
CA ASP A 103 5.94 -15.52 7.76
C ASP A 103 5.66 -14.30 8.65
N HIS A 104 5.12 -14.63 9.81
CA HIS A 104 4.31 -13.77 10.65
C HIS A 104 4.89 -12.38 10.85
N HIS A 105 4.00 -11.38 10.70
CA HIS A 105 3.96 -10.13 11.46
C HIS A 105 5.20 -9.83 12.30
N SER A 106 6.29 -9.42 11.67
CA SER A 106 7.24 -8.55 12.36
C SER A 106 6.62 -7.16 12.29
N SER A 107 5.62 -6.89 13.12
CA SER A 107 5.20 -5.53 13.36
C SER A 107 6.48 -4.76 13.68
N TRP A 108 6.76 -3.69 12.93
CA TRP A 108 7.90 -2.81 13.17
C TRP A 108 7.88 -2.13 14.54
N ARG A 109 6.89 -2.47 15.38
CA ARG A 109 6.78 -2.03 16.75
C ARG A 109 8.00 -2.57 17.49
N THR A 110 8.94 -1.66 17.69
CA THR A 110 10.02 -1.80 18.67
C THR A 110 9.41 -2.32 19.97
N PRO A 111 10.01 -3.35 20.59
CA PRO A 111 9.63 -3.75 21.95
C PRO A 111 9.66 -2.51 22.84
N SER A 112 8.58 -2.25 23.59
CA SER A 112 8.53 -1.13 24.52
C SER A 112 9.57 -1.34 25.61
N THR A 113 10.67 -0.59 25.56
CA THR A 113 11.65 -0.55 26.65
C THR A 113 11.17 0.47 27.67
N SER A 114 10.46 -0.02 28.68
CA SER A 114 10.09 0.75 29.86
C SER A 114 11.30 0.89 30.79
N LEU A 115 11.78 2.11 30.98
CA LEU A 115 12.21 2.62 32.27
C LEU A 115 12.04 4.14 32.23
N VAL A 116 11.14 4.67 33.07
CA VAL A 116 10.92 6.12 33.19
C VAL A 116 12.21 6.76 33.68
N ASP A 117 12.81 7.63 32.87
CA ASP A 117 13.82 8.55 33.36
C ASP A 117 13.12 9.54 34.31
N VAL A 118 13.53 9.55 35.57
CA VAL A 118 13.00 10.44 36.62
C VAL A 118 13.21 11.93 36.22
N GLY A 119 14.04 12.20 35.21
CA GLY A 119 14.27 13.51 34.61
C GLY A 119 13.48 13.85 33.34
N SER A 120 12.56 13.02 32.83
CA SER A 120 11.82 13.36 31.61
C SER A 120 10.76 14.42 31.89
N ASN A 121 10.95 15.63 31.38
CA ASN A 121 9.93 16.68 31.44
C ASN A 121 8.82 16.40 30.40
N ILE A 122 7.78 15.69 30.84
CA ILE A 122 6.53 15.52 30.10
C ILE A 122 5.70 16.80 30.29
N PHE A 123 5.37 17.50 29.22
CA PHE A 123 4.55 18.71 29.25
C PHE A 123 3.22 18.50 28.54
N GLY A 124 2.19 19.26 28.92
CA GLY A 124 0.89 19.26 28.22
C GLY A 124 0.00 18.05 28.52
N ARG A 125 0.44 17.15 29.41
CA ARG A 125 -0.33 16.01 29.94
C ARG A 125 -0.71 16.19 31.41
N ASP A 126 -0.65 17.42 31.92
CA ASP A 126 -0.89 17.70 33.33
C ASP A 126 -2.33 17.31 33.73
N GLN A 127 -3.31 17.66 32.89
CA GLN A 127 -4.71 17.32 33.12
C GLN A 127 -4.96 15.80 33.02
N ASP A 128 -4.37 15.12 32.04
CA ASP A 128 -4.45 13.65 31.91
C ASP A 128 -3.85 12.95 33.14
N LYS A 129 -2.73 13.46 33.65
CA LYS A 129 -2.06 12.93 34.85
C LYS A 129 -2.96 13.05 36.06
N GLU A 130 -3.60 14.19 36.27
CA GLU A 130 -4.54 14.39 37.38
C GLU A 130 -5.78 13.49 37.26
N ALA A 131 -6.34 13.37 36.05
CA ALA A 131 -7.48 12.49 35.79
C ALA A 131 -7.14 11.02 36.04
N LEU A 132 -5.95 10.56 35.61
CA LEU A 132 -5.47 9.21 35.85
C LEU A 132 -5.23 8.95 37.35
N LEU A 133 -4.62 9.89 38.06
CA LEU A 133 -4.42 9.77 39.51
C LEU A 133 -5.76 9.63 40.24
N LYS A 134 -6.77 10.40 39.84
CA LYS A 134 -8.11 10.29 40.41
C LYS A 134 -8.72 8.90 40.16
N LEU A 135 -8.64 8.38 38.93
CA LEU A 135 -9.15 7.05 38.59
C LEU A 135 -8.41 5.91 39.30
N LEU A 136 -7.13 6.10 39.64
CA LEU A 136 -6.32 5.11 40.36
C LEU A 136 -6.54 5.16 41.88
N LEU A 137 -6.94 6.31 42.42
CA LEU A 137 -7.17 6.54 43.84
C LEU A 137 -8.65 6.45 44.22
N ASP A 138 -9.56 6.38 43.25
CA ASP A 138 -10.97 6.05 43.47
C ASP A 138 -11.05 4.58 43.91
N ASP A 139 -11.07 4.40 45.22
CA ASP A 139 -11.32 3.13 45.88
C ASP A 139 -12.85 3.01 46.06
N ASP A 140 -13.52 2.48 45.03
CA ASP A 140 -14.93 2.11 45.14
C ASP A 140 -15.04 1.05 46.25
N ASN A 141 -15.59 1.44 47.40
CA ASN A 141 -15.79 0.60 48.59
C ASN A 141 -16.94 -0.40 48.37
N ASP A 142 -16.88 -1.16 47.29
CA ASP A 142 -17.77 -2.29 47.05
C ASP A 142 -17.00 -3.58 47.32
N ASP A 143 -17.52 -4.40 48.23
CA ASP A 143 -16.93 -5.64 48.78
C ASP A 143 -16.66 -6.76 47.75
N ASP A 144 -16.68 -6.47 46.44
CA ASP A 144 -16.45 -7.41 45.35
C ASP A 144 -15.11 -7.13 44.62
N PRO A 145 -14.24 -8.13 44.39
CA PRO A 145 -12.96 -7.94 43.73
C PRO A 145 -13.15 -7.69 42.22
N LYS A 146 -13.44 -6.44 41.85
CA LYS A 146 -13.64 -6.02 40.47
C LYS A 146 -12.32 -5.56 39.86
N ILE A 147 -11.95 -6.15 38.73
CA ILE A 147 -10.79 -5.70 37.96
C ILE A 147 -11.12 -4.35 37.30
N SER A 148 -10.37 -3.31 37.64
CA SER A 148 -10.44 -1.99 36.98
C SER A 148 -9.44 -1.91 35.82
N VAL A 149 -9.88 -1.40 34.67
CA VAL A 149 -9.08 -1.24 33.46
C VAL A 149 -9.17 0.21 32.99
N ILE A 150 -8.01 0.85 32.79
CA ILE A 150 -7.92 2.23 32.30
C ILE A 150 -7.25 2.23 30.91
N PRO A 151 -8.01 2.34 29.81
CA PRO A 151 -7.44 2.37 28.47
C PRO A 151 -6.86 3.76 28.12
N ILE A 152 -5.66 3.78 27.54
CA ILE A 152 -5.07 4.99 26.94
C ILE A 152 -5.14 4.84 25.43
N VAL A 153 -5.90 5.72 24.77
CA VAL A 153 -6.13 5.68 23.33
C VAL A 153 -5.65 6.98 22.70
N GLY A 154 -4.90 6.86 21.61
CA GLY A 154 -4.38 7.97 20.84
C GLY A 154 -3.66 7.49 19.59
N MET A 155 -3.28 8.42 18.72
CA MET A 155 -2.32 8.14 17.66
C MET A 155 -0.95 7.80 18.26
N GLY A 156 -0.09 7.12 17.51
CA GLY A 156 1.26 6.81 17.97
C GLY A 156 2.14 8.07 18.01
N GLY A 157 2.88 8.25 19.11
CA GLY A 157 3.68 9.45 19.37
C GLY A 157 2.96 10.39 20.33
#